data_AF-T1AW34-F1
#
_entry.id   AF-T1AW34-F1
#
_cell.length_a   1.000
_cell.length_b   1.000
_cell.length_c   1.000
_cell.angle_alpha   90.00
_cell.angle_beta   90.00
_cell.angle_gamma   90.00
#
_symmetry.space_group_name_H-M   'P 1'
#
loop_
_entity.id
_entity.type
_entity.pdbx_description
1 polymer ?
#
loop_
_entity_poly.entity_id
_entity_poly.type
_entity_poly.pdbx_seq_one_letter_code
_entity_poly.pdbx_strand_id
1 'polypeptide(L)'
;SRQRYWGCPIPLIHCEHCGEVPVPDEQLPVTLPEDLVPDGSGNPLAKSPAFYRCECPRCGRAARRETDTMDTFVDSSWYYMRYACPDQTEVMVDERAAYWLPVDQYIGGIEHAILHLLYSR
;
A
#
# COMPACT_ATOMS: atom_id res chain seq x y z
N SER A 1 7.67 5.67 -2.71
CA SER A 1 7.09 6.21 -1.48
C SER A 1 6.60 7.63 -1.72
N ARG A 2 5.64 8.09 -0.91
CA ARG A 2 5.08 9.44 -0.91
C ARG A 2 4.97 9.95 0.52
N GLN A 3 5.44 11.18 0.76
CA GLN A 3 5.27 11.88 2.03
C GLN A 3 3.85 12.48 2.12
N ARG A 4 2.83 11.63 1.99
CA ARG A 4 1.41 11.99 1.98
C ARG A 4 0.66 11.07 2.95
N TYR A 5 -0.34 11.63 3.63
CA TYR A 5 -1.20 10.88 4.53
C TYR A 5 -2.19 9.98 3.79
N TRP A 6 -2.86 10.52 2.76
CA TRP A 6 -3.90 9.79 2.06
C TRP A 6 -3.31 8.86 0.99
N GLY A 7 -3.08 7.61 1.37
CA GLY A 7 -2.58 6.53 0.51
C GLY A 7 -2.41 5.23 1.31
N CYS A 8 -2.12 4.13 0.61
CA CYS A 8 -1.87 2.83 1.25
C CYS A 8 -0.59 2.91 2.11
N PRO A 9 -0.65 2.64 3.43
CA PRO A 9 0.54 2.56 4.26
C PRO A 9 1.52 1.49 3.77
N ILE A 10 2.80 1.81 3.70
CA ILE A 10 3.82 0.84 3.32
C ILE A 10 4.02 -0.15 4.48
N PRO A 11 3.89 -1.48 4.27
CA PRO A 11 3.96 -2.49 5.34
C PRO A 11 5.41 -2.83 5.73
N LEU A 12 6.18 -1.81 6.10
CA LEU A 12 7.56 -1.94 6.59
C LEU A 12 7.70 -1.36 8.01
N ILE A 13 8.63 -1.93 8.77
CA ILE A 13 9.02 -1.53 10.12
C ILE A 13 10.53 -1.27 10.13
N HIS A 14 10.92 -0.11 10.61
CA HIS A 14 12.29 0.33 10.84
C HIS A 14 12.73 -0.01 12.26
N CYS A 15 13.72 -0.91 12.39
CA CYS A 15 14.30 -1.32 13.66
C CYS A 15 15.80 -1.01 13.69
N GLU A 16 16.28 -0.30 14.70
CA GLU A 16 17.72 0.06 14.82
C GLU A 16 18.64 -1.17 14.90
N HIS A 17 18.13 -2.32 15.37
CA HIS A 17 18.89 -3.55 15.47
C HIS A 17 18.78 -4.45 14.24
N CYS A 18 17.60 -4.52 13.61
CA CYS A 18 17.32 -5.48 12.54
C CYS A 18 17.30 -4.87 11.13
N GLY A 19 17.32 -3.54 11.01
CA GLY A 19 17.12 -2.82 9.75
C GLY A 19 15.65 -2.69 9.38
N GLU A 20 15.37 -2.69 8.09
CA GLU A 20 14.01 -2.74 7.53
C GLU A 20 13.46 -4.15 7.63
N VAL A 21 12.26 -4.28 8.21
CA VAL A 21 11.60 -5.56 8.47
C VAL A 21 10.17 -5.47 7.91
N PRO A 22 9.70 -6.45 7.12
CA PRO A 22 8.31 -6.47 6.68
C PRO A 22 7.36 -6.66 7.86
N VAL A 23 6.19 -6.04 7.76
CA VAL A 23 5.06 -6.36 8.65
C VAL A 23 4.65 -7.82 8.37
N PRO A 24 4.43 -8.66 9.40
CA PRO A 24 3.96 -10.03 9.20
C PRO A 24 2.59 -10.08 8.51
N ASP A 25 2.35 -11.10 7.69
CA ASP A 25 1.12 -11.24 6.90
C ASP A 25 -0.14 -11.23 7.78
N GLU A 26 -0.08 -11.87 8.95
CA GLU A 26 -1.18 -11.91 9.93
C GLU A 26 -1.48 -10.56 10.59
N GLN A 27 -0.61 -9.56 10.43
CA GLN A 27 -0.81 -8.20 10.90
C GLN A 27 -1.22 -7.24 9.78
N LEU A 28 -1.43 -7.76 8.56
CA LEU A 28 -2.03 -6.99 7.48
C LEU A 28 -3.56 -6.94 7.65
N PRO A 29 -4.21 -5.86 7.20
CA PRO A 29 -3.62 -4.64 6.66
C PRO A 29 -3.04 -3.72 7.74
N VAL A 30 -2.02 -2.93 7.38
CA VAL A 30 -1.65 -1.75 8.16
C VAL A 30 -2.68 -0.66 7.86
N THR A 31 -3.67 -0.52 8.73
CA THR A 31 -4.78 0.41 8.52
C THR A 31 -4.35 1.87 8.72
N LEU A 32 -4.77 2.73 7.80
CA LEU A 32 -4.58 4.18 7.91
C LEU A 32 -5.45 4.71 9.07
N PRO A 33 -4.91 5.47 10.03
CA PRO A 33 -5.74 6.13 11.04
C PRO A 33 -6.68 7.14 10.38
N GLU A 34 -7.94 7.21 10.80
CA GLU A 34 -8.94 8.11 10.17
C GLU A 34 -9.10 9.44 10.91
N ASP A 35 -8.52 9.58 12.10
CA ASP A 35 -8.64 10.73 13.00
C ASP A 35 -7.62 11.85 12.73
N LEU A 36 -6.69 11.64 11.80
CA LEU A 36 -5.63 12.59 11.49
C LEU A 36 -6.09 13.61 10.43
N VAL A 37 -5.89 14.90 10.73
CA VAL A 37 -6.24 16.02 9.83
C VAL A 37 -4.96 16.63 9.24
N PRO A 38 -4.79 16.64 7.90
CA PRO A 38 -3.67 17.33 7.26
C PRO A 38 -3.74 18.84 7.49
N ASP A 39 -2.70 19.41 8.11
CA ASP A 39 -2.60 20.84 8.45
C ASP A 39 -1.58 21.60 7.57
N GLY A 40 -1.01 20.92 6.57
CA GLY A 40 0.01 21.48 5.67
C GLY A 40 1.44 21.49 6.22
N SER A 41 1.65 21.12 7.48
CA SER A 41 2.97 21.19 8.13
C SER A 41 3.79 19.88 8.04
N GLY A 42 3.47 19.01 7.08
CA GLY A 42 4.17 17.75 6.81
C GLY A 42 3.23 16.56 6.68
N ASN A 43 3.77 15.34 6.74
CA ASN A 43 2.99 14.10 6.73
C ASN A 43 2.41 13.79 8.13
N PRO A 44 1.09 13.81 8.33
CA PRO A 44 0.43 13.47 9.60
C PRO A 44 0.88 12.15 10.23
N LEU A 45 1.17 11.13 9.42
CA LEU A 45 1.58 9.80 9.92
C LEU A 45 2.89 9.88 10.72
N ALA A 46 3.83 10.71 10.29
CA ALA A 46 5.10 10.93 10.98
C ALA A 46 4.93 11.63 12.34
N LYS A 47 3.77 12.25 12.57
CA LYS A 47 3.43 12.98 13.81
C LYS A 47 2.50 12.21 14.73
N SER A 48 2.10 10.99 14.37
CA SER A 48 1.22 10.14 15.17
C SER A 48 2.00 8.99 15.81
N PRO A 49 2.48 9.14 17.06
CA PRO A 49 3.11 8.05 17.80
C PRO A 49 2.24 6.80 17.92
N ALA A 50 0.92 6.97 18.00
CA ALA A 50 -0.03 5.86 18.07
C ALA A 50 -0.01 5.01 16.80
N PHE A 51 0.27 5.62 15.65
CA PHE A 51 0.43 4.90 14.38
C PHE A 51 1.83 4.31 14.24
N TYR A 52 2.88 5.13 14.35
CA TYR A 52 4.22 4.67 13.95
C TYR A 52 4.93 3.83 15.02
N ARG A 53 4.60 3.94 16.32
CA ARG A 53 5.31 3.15 17.35
C ARG A 53 4.84 1.70 17.29
N CYS A 54 5.78 0.78 17.21
CA CYS A 54 5.52 -0.65 17.26
C CYS A 54 6.72 -1.41 17.83
N GLU A 55 6.58 -2.72 17.98
CA GLU A 55 7.70 -3.61 18.30
C GLU A 55 8.19 -4.28 17.02
N CYS A 56 9.50 -4.49 16.92
CA CYS A 56 10.10 -5.22 15.81
C CYS A 56 9.66 -6.69 15.87
N PRO A 57 9.01 -7.24 14.82
CA PRO A 57 8.53 -8.62 14.84
C PRO A 57 9.67 -9.65 14.89
N ARG A 58 10.90 -9.24 14.52
CA ARG A 58 12.08 -10.11 14.53
C ARG A 58 12.77 -10.21 15.89
N CYS A 59 12.77 -9.14 16.69
CA CYS A 59 13.56 -9.09 17.94
C CYS A 59 12.83 -8.52 19.16
N GLY A 60 11.57 -8.10 19.02
CA GLY A 60 10.73 -7.55 20.10
C GLY A 60 11.13 -6.17 20.61
N ARG A 61 12.19 -5.55 20.09
CA ARG A 61 12.63 -4.21 20.52
C ARG A 61 11.72 -3.12 19.95
N ALA A 62 11.73 -1.94 20.57
CA ALA A 62 11.05 -0.76 20.04
C ALA A 62 11.48 -0.47 18.59
N ALA A 63 10.50 -0.21 17.74
CA ALA A 63 10.67 0.04 16.32
C ALA A 63 9.64 1.07 15.83
N ARG A 64 9.75 1.45 14.56
CA ARG A 64 8.86 2.45 13.95
C ARG A 64 8.31 1.94 12.62
N ARG A 65 7.00 2.00 12.40
CA ARG A 65 6.41 1.74 11.08
C ARG A 65 6.90 2.78 10.07
N GLU A 66 6.97 2.40 8.80
CA GLU A 66 7.06 3.34 7.69
C GLU A 66 5.85 4.29 7.75
N THR A 67 6.13 5.57 7.51
CA THR A 67 5.12 6.64 7.56
C THR A 67 4.80 7.19 6.20
N ASP A 68 5.63 6.91 5.19
CA ASP A 68 5.28 7.15 3.81
C ASP A 68 4.22 6.18 3.33
N THR A 69 3.43 6.64 2.35
CA THR A 69 2.42 5.84 1.67
C THR A 69 2.90 5.45 0.27
N MET A 70 2.24 4.44 -0.30
CA MET A 70 2.42 4.09 -1.70
C MET A 70 1.87 5.19 -2.60
N ASP A 71 2.45 5.32 -3.79
CA ASP A 71 1.89 6.20 -4.82
C ASP A 71 0.61 5.60 -5.41
N THR A 72 -0.35 6.43 -5.81
CA THR A 72 -1.64 5.96 -6.35
C THR A 72 -1.51 5.12 -7.62
N PHE A 73 -0.41 5.22 -8.39
CA PHE A 73 -0.16 4.32 -9.51
C PHE A 73 0.12 2.88 -9.07
N VAL A 74 0.47 2.64 -7.81
CA VAL A 74 0.53 1.28 -7.25
C VAL A 74 -0.86 0.69 -7.16
N ASP A 75 -1.88 1.47 -6.84
CA ASP A 75 -3.25 0.98 -6.76
C ASP A 75 -3.81 0.72 -8.18
N SER A 76 -3.56 1.65 -9.10
CA SER A 76 -4.07 1.55 -10.47
C SER A 76 -3.31 0.54 -11.35
N SER A 77 -2.14 0.04 -10.93
CA SER A 77 -1.37 -0.91 -11.75
C SER A 77 -1.98 -2.31 -11.80
N TRP A 78 -2.93 -2.63 -10.92
CA TRP A 78 -3.48 -3.99 -10.82
C TRP A 78 -5.00 -4.07 -10.61
N TYR A 79 -5.69 -2.94 -10.43
CA TYR A 79 -7.13 -2.90 -10.14
C TYR A 79 -7.99 -3.71 -11.13
N TYR A 80 -7.60 -3.75 -12.41
CA TYR A 80 -8.30 -4.48 -13.46
C TYR A 80 -8.28 -5.99 -13.23
N MET A 81 -7.23 -6.53 -12.59
CA MET A 81 -7.17 -7.93 -12.17
C MET A 81 -8.10 -8.18 -10.99
N ARG A 82 -8.17 -7.21 -10.05
CA ARG A 82 -9.00 -7.35 -8.85
C ARG A 82 -10.50 -7.38 -9.15
N TYR A 83 -10.95 -6.75 -10.23
CA TYR A 83 -12.35 -6.85 -10.66
C TYR A 83 -12.80 -8.27 -11.02
N ALA A 84 -11.90 -9.19 -11.36
CA ALA A 84 -12.25 -10.59 -11.60
C ALA A 84 -12.70 -11.33 -10.34
N CYS A 85 -12.26 -10.88 -9.17
CA CYS A 85 -12.46 -11.54 -7.88
C CYS A 85 -12.50 -10.52 -6.71
N PRO A 86 -13.42 -9.54 -6.72
CA PRO A 86 -13.39 -8.41 -5.77
C PRO A 86 -13.64 -8.85 -4.32
N ASP A 87 -14.36 -9.96 -4.15
CA ASP A 87 -14.77 -10.57 -2.88
C ASP A 87 -13.74 -11.53 -2.26
N GLN A 88 -12.60 -11.79 -2.94
CA GLN A 88 -11.57 -12.72 -2.45
C GLN A 88 -10.77 -12.15 -1.28
N THR A 89 -10.79 -12.77 -0.11
CA THR A 89 -10.12 -12.24 1.09
C THR A 89 -8.72 -12.81 1.37
N GLU A 90 -8.35 -13.93 0.76
CA GLU A 90 -7.13 -14.67 1.12
C GLU A 90 -5.93 -14.37 0.22
N VAL A 91 -6.20 -14.01 -1.04
CA VAL A 91 -5.17 -13.73 -2.05
C VAL A 91 -5.51 -12.48 -2.84
N MET A 92 -4.49 -11.89 -3.46
CA MET A 92 -4.64 -10.69 -4.29
C MET A 92 -5.58 -10.93 -5.48
N VAL A 93 -5.40 -12.06 -6.17
CA VAL A 93 -6.16 -12.48 -7.35
C VAL A 93 -6.26 -14.02 -7.37
N ASP A 94 -7.45 -14.57 -7.62
CA ASP A 94 -7.67 -16.02 -7.74
C ASP A 94 -7.84 -16.47 -9.20
N GLU A 95 -8.11 -17.77 -9.39
CA GLU A 95 -8.23 -18.43 -10.70
C GLU A 95 -9.27 -17.79 -11.64
N ARG A 96 -10.24 -17.03 -11.13
CA ARG A 96 -11.22 -16.31 -11.96
C ARG A 96 -10.55 -15.30 -12.89
N ALA A 97 -9.39 -14.76 -12.54
CA ALA A 97 -8.65 -13.86 -13.41
C ALA A 97 -8.18 -14.54 -14.69
N ALA A 98 -7.90 -15.85 -14.68
CA ALA A 98 -7.53 -16.58 -15.90
C ALA A 98 -8.70 -16.70 -16.90
N TYR A 99 -9.94 -16.59 -16.42
CA TYR A 99 -11.13 -16.56 -17.28
C TYR A 99 -11.38 -15.16 -17.85
N TRP A 100 -11.21 -14.11 -17.04
CA TRP A 100 -11.56 -12.73 -17.41
C TRP A 100 -10.45 -11.94 -18.10
N LEU A 101 -9.19 -12.34 -17.97
CA LEU A 101 -8.03 -11.64 -18.53
C LEU A 101 -7.44 -12.41 -19.72
N PRO A 102 -6.77 -11.73 -20.67
CA PRO A 102 -6.46 -10.29 -20.70
C PRO A 102 -7.68 -9.41 -20.98
N VAL A 103 -7.58 -8.11 -20.70
CA VAL A 103 -8.59 -7.13 -21.07
C VAL A 103 -8.67 -7.02 -22.60
N ASP A 104 -9.82 -7.37 -23.19
CA ASP A 104 -10.01 -7.37 -24.66
C ASP A 104 -9.91 -5.96 -25.27
N GLN A 105 -10.56 -5.00 -24.61
CA GLN A 105 -10.57 -3.60 -25.04
C GLN A 105 -10.42 -2.70 -23.82
N TYR A 106 -9.34 -1.93 -23.80
CA TYR A 106 -9.13 -0.87 -22.81
C TYR A 106 -9.26 0.49 -23.49
N ILE A 107 -10.06 1.40 -22.91
CA ILE A 107 -10.33 2.73 -23.44
C ILE A 107 -9.93 3.74 -22.37
N GLY A 108 -9.03 4.67 -22.72
CA GLY A 108 -8.52 5.67 -21.80
C GLY A 108 -7.92 6.87 -22.53
N GLY A 109 -7.70 7.95 -21.79
CA GLY A 109 -7.07 9.16 -22.31
C GLY A 109 -5.56 9.01 -22.50
N ILE A 110 -5.00 9.80 -23.43
CA ILE A 110 -3.58 9.75 -23.79
C ILE A 110 -2.66 10.23 -22.66
N GLU A 111 -3.17 11.00 -21.70
CA GLU A 111 -2.45 11.45 -20.51
C GLU A 111 -1.88 10.29 -19.68
N HIS A 112 -2.45 9.08 -19.82
CA HIS A 112 -2.02 7.88 -19.12
C HIS A 112 -1.01 7.02 -19.92
N ALA A 113 -0.55 7.47 -21.08
CA ALA A 113 0.26 6.67 -22.02
C ALA A 113 1.60 6.15 -21.47
N ILE A 114 2.28 6.93 -20.61
CA ILE A 114 3.63 6.60 -20.11
C ILE A 114 3.61 6.15 -18.65
N LEU A 115 2.66 6.64 -17.83
CA LEU A 115 2.60 6.32 -16.41
C LEU A 115 1.79 5.04 -16.20
N HIS A 116 0.47 5.19 -16.03
CA HIS A 116 -0.46 4.09 -15.78
C HIS A 116 -0.27 2.91 -16.74
N LEU A 117 -0.24 3.15 -18.06
CA LEU A 117 -0.09 2.07 -19.03
C LEU A 117 1.28 1.38 -18.98
N LEU A 118 2.34 2.05 -18.50
CA LEU A 118 3.63 1.41 -18.28
C LEU A 118 3.64 0.61 -16.98
N TYR A 119 3.10 1.16 -15.90
CA TYR A 119 3.04 0.48 -14.60
C TYR A 119 2.09 -0.73 -14.59
N SER A 120 1.08 -0.73 -15.45
CA SER A 120 0.10 -1.82 -15.57
C SER A 120 0.60 -3.02 -16.38
N ARG A 121 1.74 -2.88 -17.07
CA ARG A 121 2.34 -3.92 -17.94
C ARG A 121 3.47 -4.64 -17.23
#